data_AF-A0A9W4XYG9-F1
#
_entry.id   AF-A0A9W4XYG9-F1
#
_cell.length_a   1.000
_cell.length_b   1.000
_cell.length_c   1.000
_cell.angle_alpha   90.00
_cell.angle_beta   90.00
_cell.angle_gamma   90.00
#
_symmetry.space_group_name_H-M   'P 1'
#
loop_
_entity.id
_entity.type
_entity.pdbx_description
1 polymer ?
#
loop_
_entity_poly.entity_id
_entity_poly.type
_entity_poly.pdbx_seq_one_letter_code
_entity_poly.pdbx_strand_id
1 'polypeptide(L)'
;MALQLKMDETRRCMYLLLRATEFKPDSGRIPAAERIHEALFVFWRRRRLPAGDFVIKKDGCHSPSLALALEEAVESGEIALGAAGALDTYSLTERGISAAGEAWDAADLMERVDASMAKYQVTDIDYKELVPFLYGSFPDTWTDPSMKAKAKEWGFEAACSMYDRSKVSIGAGARMAGMDYEEFMWAFGAAGYVMCKTTGEELDRFIDKLENTD
;
A
#
# COMPACT_ATOMS: atom_id res chain seq x y z
N MET A 1 11.64 -14.75 24.96
CA MET A 1 12.16 -15.02 23.61
C MET A 1 11.13 -14.73 22.50
N ALA A 2 9.93 -15.34 22.47
CA ALA A 2 8.98 -15.12 21.36
C ALA A 2 8.49 -13.66 21.21
N LEU A 3 8.24 -12.96 22.33
CA LEU A 3 7.87 -11.54 22.32
C LEU A 3 9.00 -10.62 21.82
N GLN A 4 10.25 -10.93 22.19
CA GLN A 4 11.42 -10.14 21.81
C GLN A 4 11.72 -10.27 20.31
N LEU A 5 11.70 -11.49 19.78
CA LEU A 5 11.83 -11.75 18.33
C LEU A 5 10.73 -11.03 17.51
N LYS A 6 9.51 -10.94 18.05
CA LYS A 6 8.40 -10.22 17.41
C LYS A 6 8.60 -8.70 17.43
N MET A 7 9.11 -8.15 18.53
CA MET A 7 9.47 -6.74 18.62
C MET A 7 10.61 -6.39 17.66
N ASP A 8 11.63 -7.25 17.57
CA ASP A 8 12.77 -7.06 16.68
C ASP A 8 12.34 -7.05 15.20
N GLU A 9 11.48 -7.99 14.78
CA GLU A 9 10.95 -8.01 13.41
C GLU A 9 10.03 -6.82 13.12
N THR A 10 9.23 -6.39 14.10
CA THR A 10 8.38 -5.20 13.96
C THR A 10 9.21 -3.94 13.77
N ARG A 11 10.28 -3.77 14.56
CA ARG A 11 11.20 -2.64 14.46
C ARG A 11 11.96 -2.65 13.14
N ARG A 12 12.44 -3.82 12.70
CA ARG A 12 13.06 -4.00 11.37
C ARG A 12 12.10 -3.57 10.25
N CYS A 13 10.86 -4.04 10.28
CA CYS A 13 9.85 -3.69 9.28
C CYS A 13 9.47 -2.20 9.34
N MET A 14 9.41 -1.61 10.53
CA MET A 14 9.20 -0.17 10.72
C MET A 14 10.29 0.63 10.01
N TYR A 15 11.57 0.32 10.23
CA TYR A 15 12.67 0.99 9.54
C TYR A 15 12.63 0.77 8.03
N LEU A 16 12.27 -0.43 7.55
CA LEU A 16 12.11 -0.68 6.12
C LEU A 16 11.05 0.23 5.50
N LEU A 17 9.87 0.35 6.11
CA LEU A 17 8.80 1.23 5.64
C LEU A 17 9.20 2.70 5.67
N LEU A 18 9.83 3.13 6.78
CA LEU A 18 10.24 4.52 6.94
C LEU A 18 11.37 4.90 5.98
N ARG A 19 12.30 3.99 5.68
CA ARG A 19 13.41 4.21 4.74
C ARG A 19 13.01 4.01 3.27
N ALA A 20 11.88 3.34 3.01
CA ALA A 20 11.42 3.08 1.65
C ALA A 20 11.31 4.39 0.86
N THR A 21 11.91 4.45 -0.32
CA THR A 21 11.85 5.64 -1.16
C THR A 21 10.47 5.78 -1.79
N GLU A 22 10.15 6.97 -2.29
CA GLU A 22 9.00 7.14 -3.18
C GLU A 22 9.06 6.11 -4.31
N PHE A 23 7.89 5.58 -4.70
CA PHE A 23 7.75 4.75 -5.89
C PHE A 23 7.75 5.64 -7.16
N LYS A 24 8.74 6.53 -7.26
CA LYS A 24 9.03 7.33 -8.44
C LYS A 24 10.46 7.01 -8.88
N PRO A 25 10.68 6.63 -10.15
CA PRO A 25 12.02 6.49 -10.68
C PRO A 25 12.83 7.76 -10.39
N ASP A 26 14.05 7.58 -9.89
CA ASP A 26 15.08 8.62 -9.70
C ASP A 26 14.86 9.66 -8.58
N SER A 27 13.77 9.62 -7.81
CA SER A 27 13.56 10.68 -6.80
C SER A 27 14.51 10.56 -5.60
N GLY A 28 14.98 9.34 -5.27
CA GLY A 28 15.84 9.05 -4.12
C GLY A 28 15.26 9.51 -2.77
N ARG A 29 14.05 10.07 -2.78
CA ARG A 29 13.43 10.77 -1.67
C ARG A 29 12.77 9.75 -0.78
N ILE A 30 13.00 9.88 0.51
CA ILE A 30 12.33 9.11 1.54
C ILE A 30 11.13 9.94 2.01
N PRO A 31 9.89 9.63 1.59
CA PRO A 31 8.72 10.36 2.05
C PRO A 31 8.37 9.95 3.48
N ALA A 32 7.78 10.89 4.22
CA ALA A 32 7.17 10.59 5.51
C ALA A 32 6.10 9.51 5.35
N ALA A 33 5.96 8.66 6.36
CA ALA A 33 4.94 7.62 6.39
C ALA A 33 3.71 8.14 7.14
N GLU A 34 2.58 8.19 6.43
CA GLU A 34 1.24 8.26 6.99
C GLU A 34 0.68 6.84 7.14
N ARG A 35 -0.27 6.62 8.06
CA ARG A 35 -0.98 5.33 8.21
C ARG A 35 -0.02 4.13 8.29
N ILE A 36 1.05 4.29 9.06
CA ILE A 36 2.16 3.31 9.08
C ILE A 36 1.71 1.94 9.61
N HIS A 37 0.67 1.88 10.44
CA HIS A 37 0.08 0.62 10.88
C HIS A 37 -0.56 -0.14 9.70
N GLU A 38 -1.35 0.55 8.87
CA GLU A 38 -1.92 -0.02 7.65
C GLU A 38 -0.81 -0.41 6.65
N ALA A 39 0.23 0.43 6.50
CA ALA A 39 1.38 0.11 5.65
C ALA A 39 2.08 -1.18 6.11
N LEU A 40 2.31 -1.33 7.42
CA LEU A 40 2.89 -2.53 8.01
C LEU A 40 2.01 -3.75 7.77
N PHE A 41 0.70 -3.63 7.97
CA PHE A 41 -0.24 -4.70 7.70
C PHE A 41 -0.15 -5.16 6.24
N VAL A 42 -0.23 -4.22 5.29
CA VAL A 42 -0.15 -4.50 3.85
C VAL A 42 1.18 -5.18 3.50
N PHE A 43 2.29 -4.68 4.03
CA PHE A 43 3.63 -5.24 3.82
C PHE A 43 3.71 -6.68 4.32
N TRP A 44 3.23 -6.94 5.54
CA TRP A 44 3.24 -8.28 6.13
C TRP A 44 2.39 -9.28 5.36
N ARG A 45 1.22 -8.86 4.87
CA ARG A 45 0.34 -9.71 4.05
C ARG A 45 0.99 -10.09 2.72
N ARG A 46 1.68 -9.16 2.04
CA ARG A 46 2.44 -9.46 0.82
C ARG A 46 3.53 -10.51 1.05
N ARG A 47 4.23 -10.39 2.17
CA ARG A 47 5.31 -11.29 2.59
C ARG A 47 4.82 -12.58 3.24
N ARG A 48 3.50 -12.77 3.38
CA ARG A 48 2.85 -13.90 4.06
C ARG A 48 3.38 -14.11 5.49
N LEU A 49 3.76 -13.02 6.15
CA LEU A 49 4.15 -13.06 7.56
C LEU A 49 2.94 -13.40 8.45
N PRO A 50 3.16 -14.03 9.61
CA PRO A 50 2.12 -14.23 10.60
C PRO A 50 1.42 -12.90 10.91
N ALA A 51 0.13 -12.92 11.22
CA ALA A 51 -0.68 -11.71 11.44
C ALA A 51 -0.26 -10.85 12.65
N GLY A 52 0.85 -11.15 13.33
CA GLY A 52 1.41 -10.28 14.36
C GLY A 52 0.48 -10.06 15.54
N ASP A 53 0.49 -8.85 16.07
CA ASP A 53 -0.41 -8.34 17.12
C ASP A 53 -1.38 -7.29 16.57
N PHE A 54 -1.70 -7.35 15.28
CA PHE A 54 -2.64 -6.40 14.69
C PHE A 54 -4.02 -6.51 15.34
N VAL A 55 -4.46 -5.40 15.93
CA VAL A 55 -5.84 -5.16 16.35
C VAL A 55 -6.59 -4.61 15.13
N ILE A 56 -7.38 -5.47 14.50
CA ILE A 56 -8.21 -5.11 13.34
C ILE A 56 -9.42 -4.32 13.80
N LYS A 57 -9.57 -3.10 13.27
CA LYS A 57 -10.73 -2.23 13.47
C LYS A 57 -11.61 -2.28 12.22
N LYS A 58 -12.82 -1.75 12.29
CA LYS A 58 -13.78 -1.75 11.17
C LYS A 58 -13.26 -1.06 9.90
N ASP A 59 -12.34 -0.11 10.03
CA ASP A 59 -11.88 0.79 8.97
C ASP A 59 -10.36 1.06 9.00
N GLY A 60 -9.60 0.19 9.67
CA GLY A 60 -8.14 0.29 9.76
C GLY A 60 -7.58 -0.77 10.70
N CYS A 61 -6.33 -0.59 11.11
CA CYS A 61 -5.69 -1.49 12.06
C CYS A 61 -4.70 -0.77 12.96
N HIS A 62 -4.29 -1.44 14.03
CA HIS A 62 -3.27 -0.94 14.93
C HIS A 62 -2.40 -2.10 15.39
N SER A 63 -1.08 -1.91 15.45
CA SER A 63 -0.16 -2.87 16.06
C SER A 63 0.45 -2.22 17.31
N PRO A 64 0.18 -2.77 18.51
CA PRO A 64 0.79 -2.29 19.75
C PRO A 64 2.33 -2.35 19.72
N SER A 65 2.92 -3.41 19.16
CA SER A 65 4.38 -3.53 19.01
C SER A 65 4.94 -2.44 18.10
N LEU A 66 4.23 -2.08 17.02
CA LEU A 66 4.66 -0.98 16.16
C LEU A 66 4.53 0.36 16.88
N ALA A 67 3.46 0.57 17.64
CA ALA A 67 3.26 1.80 18.40
C ALA A 67 4.39 2.03 19.40
N LEU A 68 4.76 0.99 20.16
CA LEU A 68 5.88 1.03 21.10
C LEU A 68 7.21 1.28 20.37
N ALA A 69 7.47 0.61 19.25
CA ALA A 69 8.69 0.81 18.47
C ALA A 69 8.79 2.25 17.91
N LEU A 70 7.67 2.84 17.50
CA LEU A 70 7.62 4.23 17.04
C LEU A 70 7.86 5.20 18.19
N GLU A 71 7.23 4.97 19.35
CA GLU A 71 7.43 5.78 20.56
C GLU A 71 8.91 5.79 20.97
N GLU A 72 9.54 4.63 21.12
CA GLU A 72 10.97 4.52 21.44
C GLU A 72 11.87 5.19 20.40
N ALA A 73 11.54 5.07 19.12
CA ALA A 73 12.32 5.66 18.03
C ALA A 73 12.14 7.19 17.95
N VAL A 74 10.98 7.72 18.35
CA VAL A 74 10.75 9.16 18.52
C VAL A 74 11.52 9.69 19.73
N GLU A 75 11.43 9.02 20.88
CA GLU A 75 12.13 9.41 22.11
C GLU A 75 13.65 9.40 21.95
N SER A 76 14.18 8.44 21.19
CA SER A 76 15.61 8.35 20.87
C SER A 76 16.06 9.34 19.78
N GLY A 77 15.15 10.07 19.15
CA GLY A 77 15.44 11.04 18.09
C GLY A 77 15.80 10.40 16.74
N GLU A 78 15.48 9.13 16.54
CA GLU A 78 15.62 8.42 15.26
C GLU A 78 14.48 8.79 14.31
N ILE A 79 13.29 9.05 14.84
CA ILE A 79 12.10 9.43 14.07
C ILE A 79 11.63 10.81 14.51
N ALA A 80 11.31 11.67 13.53
CA ALA A 80 10.55 12.89 13.75
C ALA A 80 9.05 12.60 13.52
N LEU A 81 8.25 12.87 14.55
CA LEU A 81 6.79 12.88 14.49
C LEU A 81 6.30 14.25 14.03
N GLY A 82 5.47 14.26 12.98
CA GLY A 82 4.74 15.43 12.51
C GLY A 82 3.26 15.12 12.31
N ALA A 83 2.51 16.06 11.75
CA ALA A 83 1.11 15.87 11.39
C ALA A 83 0.81 16.37 9.98
N ALA A 84 0.00 15.61 9.25
CA ALA A 84 -0.61 16.01 7.99
C ALA A 84 -2.13 15.97 8.15
N GLY A 85 -2.75 17.14 8.34
CA GLY A 85 -4.17 17.23 8.69
C GLY A 85 -4.47 16.53 10.02
N ALA A 86 -5.26 15.45 9.98
CA ALA A 86 -5.62 14.66 11.15
C ALA A 86 -4.80 13.37 11.31
N LEU A 87 -3.76 13.18 10.50
CA LEU A 87 -2.93 11.98 10.52
C LEU A 87 -1.54 12.28 11.09
N ASP A 88 -1.05 11.38 11.93
CA ASP A 88 0.35 11.35 12.33
C ASP A 88 1.22 10.98 11.13
N THR A 89 2.37 11.65 11.03
CA THR A 89 3.39 11.40 10.00
C THR A 89 4.72 11.10 10.67
N TYR A 90 5.43 10.10 10.16
CA TYR A 90 6.70 9.66 10.70
C TYR A 90 7.79 9.77 9.64
N SER A 91 8.91 10.41 9.98
CA SER A 91 10.05 10.57 9.07
C SER A 91 11.36 10.24 9.78
N LEU A 92 12.31 9.61 9.08
CA LEU A 92 13.63 9.34 9.65
C LEU A 92 14.42 10.65 9.75
N THR A 93 15.06 10.87 10.90
CA THR A 93 16.13 11.86 11.04
C THR A 93 17.43 11.31 10.44
N GLU A 94 18.52 12.08 10.38
CA GLU A 94 19.84 11.56 9.98
C GLU A 94 20.29 10.37 10.86
N ARG A 95 19.98 10.45 12.16
CA ARG A 95 20.20 9.36 13.11
C ARG A 95 19.34 8.14 12.75
N GLY A 96 18.06 8.37 12.43
CA GLY A 96 17.15 7.32 12.00
C GLY A 96 17.57 6.64 10.70
N ILE A 97 18.09 7.38 9.73
CA ILE A 97 18.63 6.83 8.47
C ILE A 97 19.80 5.88 8.79
N SER A 98 20.67 6.28 9.72
CA SER A 98 21.80 5.44 10.16
C SER A 98 21.33 4.19 10.91
N ALA A 99 20.36 4.32 11.81
CA ALA A 99 19.77 3.19 12.55
C ALA A 99 19.01 2.21 11.64
N ALA A 100 18.32 2.73 10.62
CA ALA A 100 17.66 1.96 9.57
C ALA A 100 18.66 1.37 8.54
N GLY A 101 19.96 1.66 8.70
CA GLY A 101 21.10 1.15 7.93
C GLY A 101 21.00 -0.35 7.70
N GLU A 102 21.17 -1.08 8.79
CA GLU A 102 21.25 -2.53 8.83
C GLU A 102 19.99 -3.21 8.29
N ALA A 103 18.81 -2.77 8.72
CA ALA A 103 17.53 -3.36 8.29
C ALA A 103 17.35 -3.29 6.77
N TRP A 104 17.68 -2.15 6.17
CA TRP A 104 17.55 -1.93 4.73
C TRP A 104 18.62 -2.67 3.94
N ASP A 105 19.88 -2.61 4.39
CA ASP A 105 20.99 -3.23 3.67
C ASP A 105 20.88 -4.76 3.69
N ALA A 106 20.33 -5.33 4.76
CA ALA A 106 20.01 -6.76 4.86
C ALA A 106 18.78 -7.18 4.05
N ALA A 107 17.87 -6.25 3.71
CA ALA A 107 16.69 -6.56 2.91
C ALA A 107 17.05 -6.75 1.43
N ASP A 108 16.47 -7.79 0.82
CA ASP A 108 16.61 -8.03 -0.61
C ASP A 108 15.82 -6.99 -1.44
N LEU A 109 16.05 -6.97 -2.76
CA LEU A 109 15.39 -6.01 -3.65
C LEU A 109 13.86 -6.14 -3.59
N MET A 110 13.32 -7.36 -3.52
CA MET A 110 11.88 -7.59 -3.49
C MET A 110 11.25 -7.07 -2.20
N GLU A 111 11.91 -7.27 -1.07
CA GLU A 111 11.48 -6.78 0.23
C GLU A 111 11.47 -5.25 0.29
N ARG A 112 12.48 -4.59 -0.29
CA ARG A 112 12.52 -3.13 -0.42
C ARG A 112 11.39 -2.62 -1.32
N VAL A 113 11.14 -3.29 -2.45
CA VAL A 113 10.04 -2.96 -3.37
C VAL A 113 8.69 -3.14 -2.69
N ASP A 114 8.49 -4.22 -1.95
CA ASP A 114 7.25 -4.49 -1.20
C ASP A 114 7.03 -3.43 -0.12
N ALA A 115 8.07 -3.00 0.59
CA ALA A 115 8.00 -1.93 1.59
C ALA A 115 7.61 -0.59 0.94
N SER A 116 8.26 -0.21 -0.16
CA SER A 116 7.92 1.00 -0.93
C SER A 116 6.48 0.95 -1.45
N MET A 117 6.05 -0.18 -2.02
CA MET A 117 4.70 -0.36 -2.55
C MET A 117 3.64 -0.35 -1.45
N ALA A 118 3.88 -0.99 -0.31
CA ALA A 118 2.97 -0.98 0.83
C ALA A 118 2.78 0.44 1.39
N LYS A 119 3.87 1.19 1.59
CA LYS A 119 3.79 2.60 2.01
C LYS A 119 3.06 3.46 0.98
N TYR A 120 3.42 3.33 -0.30
CA TYR A 120 2.85 4.13 -1.38
C TYR A 120 1.34 3.95 -1.55
N GLN A 121 0.83 2.74 -1.34
CA GLN A 121 -0.59 2.43 -1.48
C GLN A 121 -1.49 3.11 -0.45
N VAL A 122 -0.99 3.33 0.77
CA VAL A 122 -1.77 3.87 1.88
C VAL A 122 -1.42 5.33 2.23
N THR A 123 -0.37 5.88 1.63
CA THR A 123 -0.02 7.31 1.77
C THR A 123 -0.96 8.15 0.89
N ASP A 124 -1.34 9.35 1.32
CA ASP A 124 -2.13 10.30 0.51
C ASP A 124 -3.45 9.70 0.00
N ILE A 125 -4.10 8.83 0.78
CA ILE A 125 -5.44 8.33 0.46
C ILE A 125 -6.42 8.74 1.54
N ASP A 126 -7.63 9.09 1.10
CA ASP A 126 -8.68 9.50 2.01
C ASP A 126 -9.39 8.29 2.65
N TYR A 127 -10.39 8.56 3.48
CA TYR A 127 -11.19 7.51 4.11
C TYR A 127 -12.03 6.71 3.12
N LYS A 128 -12.57 7.37 2.08
CA LYS A 128 -13.38 6.74 1.04
C LYS A 128 -12.54 5.85 0.13
N GLU A 129 -11.23 6.05 0.07
CA GLU A 129 -10.28 5.21 -0.66
C GLU A 129 -9.74 4.07 0.21
N LEU A 130 -9.39 4.37 1.46
CA LEU A 130 -8.84 3.37 2.39
C LEU A 130 -9.82 2.23 2.63
N VAL A 131 -11.10 2.53 2.87
CA VAL A 131 -12.10 1.51 3.21
C VAL A 131 -12.27 0.49 2.07
N PRO A 132 -12.59 0.89 0.82
CA PRO A 132 -12.62 -0.05 -0.31
C PRO A 132 -11.31 -0.79 -0.53
N PHE A 133 -10.16 -0.12 -0.36
CA PHE A 133 -8.86 -0.77 -0.49
C PHE A 133 -8.70 -1.94 0.50
N LEU A 134 -9.01 -1.73 1.78
CA LEU A 134 -8.89 -2.77 2.82
C LEU A 134 -9.87 -3.92 2.59
N TYR A 135 -11.15 -3.62 2.33
CA TYR A 135 -12.19 -4.64 2.14
C TYR A 135 -12.04 -5.42 0.81
N GLY A 136 -11.51 -4.77 -0.24
CA GLY A 136 -11.25 -5.41 -1.53
C GLY A 136 -9.94 -6.20 -1.56
N SER A 137 -8.89 -5.71 -0.89
CA SER A 137 -7.57 -6.37 -0.90
C SER A 137 -7.45 -7.47 0.15
N PHE A 138 -8.17 -7.37 1.26
CA PHE A 138 -8.10 -8.29 2.39
C PHE A 138 -9.50 -8.68 2.91
N PRO A 139 -10.36 -9.28 2.06
CA PRO A 139 -11.76 -9.55 2.39
C PRO A 139 -11.94 -10.55 3.55
N ASP A 140 -10.94 -11.39 3.81
CA ASP A 140 -10.96 -12.33 4.95
C ASP A 140 -10.60 -11.66 6.28
N THR A 141 -10.00 -10.46 6.24
CA THR A 141 -9.61 -9.71 7.44
C THR A 141 -10.66 -8.67 7.82
N TRP A 142 -11.17 -7.92 6.84
CA TRP A 142 -12.21 -6.91 7.07
C TRP A 142 -13.59 -7.43 6.67
N THR A 143 -14.40 -7.74 7.69
CA THR A 143 -15.69 -8.42 7.53
C THR A 143 -16.88 -7.67 8.13
N ASP A 144 -16.69 -6.48 8.71
CA ASP A 144 -17.78 -5.70 9.30
C ASP A 144 -18.85 -5.39 8.22
N PRO A 145 -20.11 -5.81 8.41
CA PRO A 145 -21.14 -5.68 7.38
C PRO A 145 -21.44 -4.23 6.99
N SER A 146 -21.40 -3.30 7.96
CA SER A 146 -21.74 -1.90 7.73
C SER A 146 -20.67 -1.20 6.90
N MET A 147 -19.41 -1.48 7.20
CA MET A 147 -18.27 -0.94 6.45
C MET A 147 -18.09 -1.65 5.12
N LYS A 148 -18.43 -2.94 5.02
CA LYS A 148 -18.46 -3.66 3.74
C LYS A 148 -19.49 -3.08 2.77
N ALA A 149 -20.64 -2.63 3.26
CA ALA A 149 -21.63 -1.93 2.44
C ALA A 149 -21.09 -0.60 1.92
N LYS A 150 -20.44 0.20 2.77
CA LYS A 150 -19.78 1.45 2.38
C LYS A 150 -18.64 1.22 1.39
N ALA A 151 -17.84 0.18 1.61
CA ALA A 151 -16.76 -0.20 0.70
C ALA A 151 -17.28 -0.45 -0.72
N LYS A 152 -18.43 -1.12 -0.86
CA LYS A 152 -19.08 -1.33 -2.15
C LYS A 152 -19.63 -0.04 -2.76
N GLU A 153 -20.24 0.82 -1.94
CA GLU A 153 -20.79 2.10 -2.38
C GLU A 153 -19.69 3.03 -2.96
N TRP A 154 -18.54 3.11 -2.30
CA TRP A 154 -17.44 4.00 -2.70
C TRP A 154 -16.44 3.32 -3.64
N GLY A 155 -16.55 2.00 -3.81
CA GLY A 155 -15.47 1.17 -4.34
C GLY A 155 -15.06 1.49 -5.76
N PHE A 156 -16.01 1.80 -6.64
CA PHE A 156 -15.70 2.13 -8.03
C PHE A 156 -14.96 3.47 -8.16
N GLU A 157 -15.46 4.53 -7.52
CA GLU A 157 -14.81 5.86 -7.54
C GLU A 157 -13.41 5.80 -6.90
N ALA A 158 -13.29 5.12 -5.76
CA ALA A 158 -12.01 4.89 -5.09
C ALA A 158 -11.02 4.11 -5.97
N ALA A 159 -11.48 3.05 -6.65
CA ALA A 159 -10.66 2.26 -7.55
C ALA A 159 -10.10 3.11 -8.70
N CYS A 160 -10.95 3.92 -9.34
CA CYS A 160 -10.54 4.82 -10.41
C CYS A 160 -9.53 5.87 -9.93
N SER A 161 -9.81 6.56 -8.82
CA SER A 161 -8.91 7.56 -8.24
C SER A 161 -7.54 6.99 -7.83
N MET A 162 -7.53 5.81 -7.21
CA MET A 162 -6.28 5.14 -6.84
C MET A 162 -5.54 4.57 -8.06
N TYR A 163 -6.25 4.16 -9.11
CA TYR A 163 -5.65 3.70 -10.37
C TYR A 163 -4.97 4.84 -11.14
N ASP A 164 -5.61 6.01 -11.26
CA ASP A 164 -5.03 7.19 -11.90
C ASP A 164 -3.71 7.61 -11.26
N ARG A 165 -3.65 7.46 -9.94
CA ARG A 165 -2.44 7.71 -9.15
C ARG A 165 -1.51 6.51 -9.09
N SER A 166 -1.70 5.49 -9.92
CA SER A 166 -0.87 4.27 -10.02
C SER A 166 -0.71 3.49 -8.71
N LYS A 167 -1.60 3.66 -7.73
CA LYS A 167 -1.54 2.97 -6.42
C LYS A 167 -2.06 1.53 -6.50
N VAL A 168 -2.99 1.25 -7.41
CA VAL A 168 -3.61 -0.07 -7.56
C VAL A 168 -3.62 -0.50 -9.02
N SER A 169 -3.55 -1.81 -9.25
CA SER A 169 -3.77 -2.39 -10.57
C SER A 169 -5.27 -2.49 -10.86
N ILE A 170 -5.64 -2.68 -12.14
CA ILE A 170 -7.02 -2.92 -12.55
C ILE A 170 -7.66 -4.06 -11.76
N GLY A 171 -6.94 -5.18 -11.57
CA GLY A 171 -7.47 -6.31 -10.80
C GLY A 171 -7.69 -5.99 -9.33
N ALA A 172 -6.89 -5.10 -8.75
CA ALA A 172 -7.16 -4.57 -7.40
C ALA A 172 -8.36 -3.61 -7.41
N GLY A 173 -8.49 -2.77 -8.45
CA GLY A 173 -9.64 -1.89 -8.65
C GLY A 173 -10.97 -2.65 -8.75
N ALA A 174 -11.02 -3.73 -9.51
CA ALA A 174 -12.19 -4.62 -9.60
C ALA A 174 -12.62 -5.14 -8.22
N ARG A 175 -11.65 -5.64 -7.43
CA ARG A 175 -11.92 -6.09 -6.06
C ARG A 175 -12.40 -4.98 -5.13
N MET A 176 -11.82 -3.78 -5.24
CA MET A 176 -12.26 -2.61 -4.48
C MET A 176 -13.70 -2.22 -4.83
N ALA A 177 -14.05 -2.27 -6.11
CA ALA A 177 -15.40 -2.01 -6.61
C ALA A 177 -16.41 -3.12 -6.26
N GLY A 178 -15.94 -4.27 -5.77
CA GLY A 178 -16.80 -5.44 -5.52
C GLY A 178 -17.35 -6.07 -6.80
N MET A 179 -16.66 -5.86 -7.92
CA MET A 179 -16.99 -6.35 -9.26
C MET A 179 -16.02 -7.47 -9.66
N ASP A 180 -16.43 -8.30 -10.62
CA ASP A 180 -15.44 -9.11 -11.32
C ASP A 180 -14.58 -8.25 -12.27
N TYR A 181 -13.54 -8.86 -12.84
CA TYR A 181 -12.59 -8.14 -13.67
C TYR A 181 -13.24 -7.59 -14.95
N GLU A 182 -14.12 -8.35 -15.59
CA GLU A 182 -14.74 -7.97 -16.86
C GLU A 182 -15.75 -6.84 -16.63
N GLU A 183 -16.62 -6.98 -15.63
CA GLU A 183 -17.58 -5.95 -15.22
C GLU A 183 -16.88 -4.64 -14.87
N PHE A 184 -15.79 -4.70 -14.11
CA PHE A 184 -15.00 -3.52 -13.79
C PHE A 184 -14.42 -2.87 -15.04
N MET A 185 -13.84 -3.66 -15.95
CA MET A 185 -13.26 -3.17 -17.21
C MET A 185 -14.30 -2.44 -18.09
N TRP A 186 -15.51 -2.97 -18.19
CA TRP A 186 -16.61 -2.32 -18.90
C TRP A 186 -17.01 -1.00 -18.24
N ALA A 187 -17.19 -0.99 -16.92
CA ALA A 187 -17.53 0.22 -16.16
C ALA A 187 -16.42 1.28 -16.24
N PHE A 188 -15.16 0.85 -16.17
CA PHE A 188 -13.96 1.68 -16.26
C PHE A 188 -13.85 2.34 -17.64
N GLY A 189 -14.06 1.59 -18.71
CA GLY A 189 -14.15 2.11 -20.07
C GLY A 189 -15.31 3.11 -20.25
N ALA A 190 -16.50 2.79 -19.72
CA ALA A 190 -17.67 3.67 -19.77
C ALA A 190 -17.46 4.99 -19.01
N ALA A 191 -16.63 4.98 -17.96
CA ALA A 191 -16.23 6.16 -17.21
C ALA A 191 -15.16 7.02 -17.92
N GLY A 192 -14.74 6.65 -19.14
CA GLY A 192 -13.82 7.42 -19.97
C GLY A 192 -12.34 7.05 -19.82
N TYR A 193 -12.03 6.00 -19.05
CA TYR A 193 -10.67 5.47 -18.95
C TYR A 193 -10.40 4.58 -20.16
N VAL A 194 -9.71 5.13 -21.16
CA VAL A 194 -9.46 4.46 -22.44
C VAL A 194 -8.58 3.22 -22.23
N MET A 195 -9.10 2.05 -22.61
CA MET A 195 -8.48 0.74 -22.37
C MET A 195 -7.31 0.40 -23.30
N CYS A 196 -7.16 1.14 -24.40
CA CYS A 196 -5.99 1.20 -25.28
C CYS A 196 -6.13 2.51 -26.07
N LYS A 197 -5.12 3.40 -26.04
CA LYS A 197 -5.07 4.58 -26.96
C LYS A 197 -4.71 4.16 -28.40
N THR A 198 -5.06 2.93 -28.77
CA THR A 198 -4.67 2.29 -30.00
C THR A 198 -5.97 2.01 -30.73
N THR A 199 -6.15 2.57 -31.92
CA THR A 199 -7.38 2.33 -32.69
C THR A 199 -7.47 0.84 -33.04
N GLY A 200 -8.67 0.32 -33.30
CA GLY A 200 -8.82 -1.09 -33.74
C GLY A 200 -7.90 -1.43 -34.92
N GLU A 201 -7.71 -0.47 -35.83
CA GLU A 201 -6.79 -0.55 -36.98
C GLU A 201 -5.30 -0.66 -36.60
N GLU A 202 -4.90 -0.18 -35.42
CA GLU A 202 -3.54 -0.30 -34.91
C GLU A 202 -3.34 -1.63 -34.15
N LEU A 203 -4.39 -2.18 -33.54
CA LEU A 203 -4.38 -3.52 -32.96
C LEU A 203 -4.29 -4.59 -34.05
N ASP A 204 -5.09 -4.45 -35.11
CA ASP A 204 -5.05 -5.35 -36.28
C ASP A 204 -3.68 -5.30 -36.96
N ARG A 205 -3.09 -4.11 -37.13
CA ARG A 205 -1.70 -3.96 -37.62
C ARG A 205 -0.65 -4.62 -36.74
N PHE A 206 -0.90 -4.73 -35.43
CA PHE A 206 0.02 -5.37 -34.49
C PHE A 206 -0.08 -6.90 -34.57
N ILE A 207 -1.30 -7.42 -34.76
CA ILE A 207 -1.58 -8.84 -34.98
C ILE A 207 -1.02 -9.28 -36.34
N ASP A 208 -1.27 -8.53 -37.41
CA ASP A 208 -0.72 -8.80 -38.75
C ASP A 208 0.81 -8.80 -38.75
N LYS A 209 1.44 -7.96 -37.92
CA LYS A 209 2.91 -7.96 -37.77
C LYS A 209 3.43 -9.21 -37.06
N LEU A 210 2.69 -9.75 -36.09
CA LEU A 210 3.06 -10.98 -35.40
C LEU A 210 2.87 -12.21 -36.28
N GLU A 211 1.86 -12.24 -37.14
CA GLU A 211 1.61 -13.33 -38.09
C GLU A 211 2.56 -13.33 -39.29
N ASN A 212 3.20 -12.19 -39.60
CA ASN A 212 4.20 -12.07 -40.67
C ASN A 212 5.66 -12.13 -40.18
N THR A 213 5.90 -12.61 -38.95
CA THR A 213 7.25 -12.89 -38.44
C THR A 213 7.52 -14.40 -38.48
N ASP A 214 7.59 -14.96 -39.69
CA ASP A 214 8.23 -16.25 -40.00
C ASP A 214 9.43 -16.00 -40.94
#